data_AF-X1S6N6-F1
#
_entry.id   AF-X1S6N6-F1
#
_cell.length_a   1.000
_cell.length_b   1.000
_cell.length_c   1.000
_cell.angle_alpha   90.00
_cell.angle_beta   90.00
_cell.angle_gamma   90.00
#
_symmetry.space_group_name_H-M   'P 1'
#
loop_
_entity.id
_entity.type
_entity.pdbx_description
1 polymer ?
#
loop_
_entity_poly.entity_id
_entity_poly.type
_entity_poly.pdbx_seq_one_letter_code
_entity_poly.pdbx_strand_id
1 'polypeptide(L)'
;RKVMIGYSVEKEYQGMLDAYEKAGGDRSALLTKDVAKLVIHENKVLSADGVTGIKIGATETETGVNISFLVEAGAKIQRPVHLCFGILPREGLQEIILKVNSQDNSEVNVIAHCIFPNAIKVIHKMDADIEIGNNAKFNYKETHYHGDSGGIEVIPKARVTLGEKALYENTFSLAQGCVGKLDFDYEIFCGAIGSNDGEFCRDRRCFIALVKPIY
;
A
#
# COMPACT_ATOMS: atom_id res chain seq x y z
N ARG A 1 1.02 -31.08 -12.60
CA ARG A 1 0.37 -29.75 -12.70
C ARG A 1 0.84 -28.74 -11.64
N LYS A 2 1.11 -29.13 -10.38
CA LYS A 2 1.63 -28.22 -9.32
C LYS A 2 2.99 -27.55 -9.63
N VAL A 3 3.88 -28.26 -10.33
CA VAL A 3 5.26 -27.77 -10.64
C VAL A 3 5.27 -26.62 -11.66
N MET A 4 4.40 -26.65 -12.69
CA MET A 4 4.33 -25.58 -13.69
C MET A 4 3.74 -24.27 -13.13
N ILE A 5 2.79 -24.37 -12.21
CA ILE A 5 2.17 -23.20 -11.56
C ILE A 5 3.18 -22.52 -10.62
N GLY A 6 3.98 -23.30 -9.87
CA GLY A 6 5.06 -22.75 -9.04
C GLY A 6 6.17 -22.08 -9.86
N TYR A 7 6.52 -22.64 -11.02
CA TYR A 7 7.55 -22.06 -11.90
C TYR A 7 7.12 -20.71 -12.51
N SER A 8 5.83 -20.53 -12.83
CA SER A 8 5.35 -19.23 -13.33
C SER A 8 5.31 -18.17 -12.24
N VAL A 9 4.91 -18.52 -11.02
CA VAL A 9 4.88 -17.59 -9.88
C VAL A 9 6.29 -17.10 -9.52
N GLU A 10 7.28 -17.99 -9.47
CA GLU A 10 8.67 -17.62 -9.19
C GLU A 10 9.22 -16.65 -10.25
N LYS A 11 8.93 -16.91 -11.53
CA LYS A 11 9.36 -16.04 -12.62
C LYS A 11 8.69 -14.66 -12.56
N GLU A 12 7.40 -14.61 -12.26
CA GLU A 12 6.67 -13.35 -12.08
C GLU A 12 7.19 -12.57 -10.86
N TYR A 13 7.48 -13.27 -9.76
CA TYR A 13 8.07 -12.67 -8.56
C TYR A 13 9.45 -12.07 -8.86
N GLN A 14 10.30 -12.82 -9.57
CA GLN A 14 11.59 -12.34 -10.02
C GLN A 14 11.46 -11.10 -10.92
N GLY A 15 10.47 -11.08 -11.82
CA GLY A 15 10.17 -9.91 -12.64
C GLY A 15 9.79 -8.67 -11.83
N MET A 16 8.99 -8.84 -10.77
CA MET A 16 8.63 -7.77 -9.83
C MET A 16 9.85 -7.26 -9.06
N LEU A 17 10.72 -8.16 -8.59
CA LEU A 17 11.97 -7.78 -7.92
C LEU A 17 12.90 -6.99 -8.85
N ASP A 18 13.06 -7.45 -10.10
CA ASP A 18 13.93 -6.80 -11.09
C ASP A 18 13.39 -5.40 -11.45
N ALA A 19 12.07 -5.25 -11.57
CA ALA A 19 11.44 -3.96 -11.81
C ALA A 19 11.60 -3.02 -10.61
N TYR A 20 11.44 -3.54 -9.39
CA TYR A 20 11.66 -2.78 -8.16
C TYR A 20 13.11 -2.30 -8.01
N GLU A 21 14.10 -3.14 -8.30
CA GLU A 21 15.52 -2.75 -8.28
C GLU A 21 15.84 -1.66 -9.29
N LYS A 22 15.36 -1.81 -10.53
CA LYS A 22 15.54 -0.80 -11.58
C LYS A 22 14.89 0.53 -11.24
N ALA A 23 13.85 0.51 -10.39
CA ALA A 23 13.20 1.68 -9.84
C ALA A 23 13.96 2.34 -8.67
N GLY A 24 15.15 1.83 -8.31
CA GLY A 24 15.94 2.30 -7.17
C GLY A 24 15.52 1.69 -5.83
N GLY A 25 14.66 0.67 -5.85
CA GLY A 25 14.24 -0.07 -4.67
C GLY A 25 15.28 -1.07 -4.19
N ASP A 26 15.31 -1.32 -2.87
CA ASP A 26 16.20 -2.34 -2.29
C ASP A 26 15.52 -3.71 -2.28
N ARG A 27 15.94 -4.60 -3.19
CA ARG A 27 15.43 -5.98 -3.29
C ARG A 27 15.43 -6.74 -1.97
N SER A 28 16.35 -6.42 -1.05
CA SER A 28 16.43 -7.06 0.26
C SER A 28 15.12 -6.90 1.07
N ALA A 29 14.38 -5.80 0.85
CA ALA A 29 13.08 -5.53 1.45
C ALA A 29 12.04 -6.60 1.12
N LEU A 30 12.12 -7.20 -0.07
CA LEU A 30 11.18 -8.23 -0.54
C LEU A 30 11.73 -9.65 -0.36
N LEU A 31 13.04 -9.82 -0.19
CA LEU A 31 13.67 -11.14 0.02
C LEU A 31 13.76 -11.53 1.50
N THR A 32 13.74 -10.57 2.43
CA THR A 32 13.84 -10.84 3.86
C THR A 32 12.64 -11.67 4.35
N LYS A 33 12.90 -12.69 5.18
CA LYS A 33 11.87 -13.63 5.68
C LYS A 33 11.14 -13.13 6.93
N ASP A 34 11.82 -12.34 7.76
CA ASP A 34 11.27 -11.84 9.03
C ASP A 34 10.60 -10.45 8.86
N VAL A 35 9.91 -10.26 7.74
CA VAL A 35 9.20 -9.02 7.41
C VAL A 35 7.86 -9.39 6.79
N ALA A 36 6.78 -8.75 7.25
CA ALA A 36 5.48 -8.93 6.62
C ALA A 36 5.50 -8.30 5.23
N LYS A 37 5.01 -9.04 4.23
CA LYS A 37 4.99 -8.57 2.86
C LYS A 37 3.84 -9.15 2.06
N LEU A 38 3.37 -8.36 1.11
CA LEU A 38 2.38 -8.75 0.11
C LEU A 38 2.90 -8.33 -1.26
N VAL A 39 2.97 -9.27 -2.20
CA VAL A 39 3.44 -8.98 -3.57
C VAL A 39 2.38 -9.43 -4.56
N ILE A 40 1.88 -8.50 -5.36
CA ILE A 40 0.78 -8.69 -6.28
C ILE A 40 1.19 -8.19 -7.66
N HIS A 41 1.04 -9.07 -8.65
CA HIS A 41 1.29 -8.76 -10.06
C HIS A 41 0.00 -8.99 -10.83
N GLU A 42 -0.52 -7.94 -11.48
CA GLU A 42 -1.85 -7.92 -12.10
C GLU A 42 -2.93 -8.32 -11.07
N ASN A 43 -3.55 -9.48 -11.24
CA ASN A 43 -4.55 -10.03 -10.31
C ASN A 43 -4.04 -11.23 -9.49
N LYS A 44 -2.72 -11.54 -9.56
CA LYS A 44 -2.13 -12.70 -8.89
C LYS A 44 -1.42 -12.34 -7.60
N VAL A 45 -1.65 -13.13 -6.56
CA VAL A 45 -0.94 -13.03 -5.29
C VAL A 45 0.33 -13.88 -5.37
N LEU A 46 1.49 -13.23 -5.48
CA LEU A 46 2.78 -13.91 -5.59
C LEU A 46 3.37 -14.25 -4.22
N SER A 47 3.09 -13.44 -3.19
CA SER A 47 3.52 -13.65 -1.80
C SER A 47 2.55 -12.96 -0.86
N ALA A 48 2.24 -13.59 0.28
CA ALA A 48 1.42 -13.00 1.34
C ALA A 48 1.90 -13.54 2.69
N ASP A 49 2.88 -12.86 3.27
CA ASP A 49 3.55 -13.27 4.51
C ASP A 49 3.16 -12.32 5.65
N GLY A 50 2.61 -12.88 6.71
CA GLY A 50 2.41 -12.17 7.98
C GLY A 50 3.59 -12.37 8.93
N VAL A 51 3.62 -11.59 10.01
CA VAL A 51 4.50 -11.79 11.16
C VAL A 51 3.69 -11.68 12.44
N THR A 52 4.26 -12.00 13.60
CA THR A 52 3.56 -11.80 14.87
C THR A 52 3.03 -10.36 15.00
N GLY A 53 1.74 -10.21 15.28
CA GLY A 53 1.05 -8.92 15.34
C GLY A 53 0.45 -8.45 14.00
N ILE A 54 0.70 -9.13 12.88
CA ILE A 54 0.16 -8.80 11.55
C ILE A 54 -0.44 -10.03 10.89
N LYS A 55 -1.69 -9.90 10.43
CA LYS A 55 -2.32 -10.88 9.52
C LYS A 55 -2.62 -10.23 8.18
N ILE A 56 -2.12 -10.84 7.12
CA ILE A 56 -2.40 -10.45 5.74
C ILE A 56 -3.12 -11.61 5.08
N GLY A 57 -4.28 -11.33 4.51
CA GLY A 57 -5.04 -12.24 3.66
C GLY A 57 -5.25 -11.59 2.31
N ALA A 58 -5.16 -12.36 1.24
CA ALA A 58 -5.41 -11.89 -0.11
C ALA A 58 -6.11 -12.98 -0.93
N THR A 59 -7.14 -12.57 -1.67
CA THR A 59 -7.91 -13.45 -2.56
C THR A 59 -7.91 -12.83 -3.95
N GLU A 60 -7.45 -13.60 -4.93
CA GLU A 60 -7.44 -13.21 -6.35
C GLU A 60 -8.88 -13.06 -6.87
N THR A 61 -9.10 -12.07 -7.73
CA THR A 61 -10.34 -11.86 -8.48
C THR A 61 -10.05 -11.88 -9.98
N GLU A 62 -11.09 -11.73 -10.81
CA GLU A 62 -10.91 -11.64 -12.26
C GLU A 62 -10.08 -10.42 -12.68
N THR A 63 -10.23 -9.30 -11.97
CA THR A 63 -9.64 -8.01 -12.34
C THR A 63 -8.62 -7.47 -11.33
N GLY A 64 -8.35 -8.20 -10.24
CA GLY A 64 -7.39 -7.78 -9.23
C GLY A 64 -7.46 -8.65 -7.98
N VAL A 65 -7.58 -8.04 -6.80
CA VAL A 65 -7.45 -8.73 -5.51
C VAL A 65 -8.30 -8.09 -4.40
N ASN A 66 -8.78 -8.93 -3.49
CA ASN A 66 -9.36 -8.51 -2.21
C ASN A 66 -8.35 -8.77 -1.09
N ILE A 67 -7.99 -7.74 -0.33
CA ILE A 67 -6.95 -7.80 0.70
C ILE A 67 -7.55 -7.48 2.06
N SER A 68 -7.22 -8.29 3.05
CA SER A 68 -7.47 -8.01 4.47
C SER A 68 -6.15 -7.84 5.21
N PHE A 69 -5.97 -6.72 5.89
CA PHE A 69 -4.77 -6.36 6.63
C PHE A 69 -5.14 -6.04 8.07
N LEU A 70 -4.69 -6.87 9.01
CA LEU A 70 -4.94 -6.69 10.44
C LEU A 70 -3.62 -6.41 11.15
N VAL A 71 -3.59 -5.35 11.97
CA VAL A 71 -2.60 -5.14 13.03
C VAL A 71 -3.27 -5.43 14.36
N GLU A 72 -2.74 -6.40 15.10
CA GLU A 72 -3.33 -6.84 16.36
C GLU A 72 -3.20 -5.78 17.46
N ALA A 73 -4.15 -5.77 18.40
CA ALA A 73 -4.17 -4.80 19.49
C ALA A 73 -2.86 -4.80 20.29
N GLY A 74 -2.33 -3.61 20.55
CA GLY A 74 -1.06 -3.41 21.28
C GLY A 74 0.20 -3.86 20.53
N ALA A 75 0.09 -4.40 19.31
CA ALA A 75 1.25 -4.83 18.54
C ALA A 75 2.08 -3.62 18.07
N LYS A 76 3.38 -3.64 18.36
CA LYS A 76 4.34 -2.61 17.90
C LYS A 76 5.29 -3.22 16.89
N ILE A 77 5.00 -2.99 15.62
CA ILE A 77 5.71 -3.62 14.51
C ILE A 77 7.01 -2.86 14.26
N GLN A 78 8.13 -3.52 14.57
CA GLN A 78 9.47 -2.90 14.51
C GLN A 78 9.98 -2.71 13.08
N ARG A 79 9.68 -3.64 12.19
CA ARG A 79 10.10 -3.61 10.79
C ARG A 79 8.94 -3.16 9.90
N PRO A 80 9.20 -2.34 8.88
CA PRO A 80 8.15 -1.89 7.99
C PRO A 80 7.52 -3.07 7.24
N VAL A 81 6.22 -2.98 7.01
CA VAL A 81 5.46 -3.93 6.21
C VAL A 81 5.54 -3.51 4.75
N HIS A 82 5.85 -4.43 3.84
CA HIS A 82 6.00 -4.10 2.43
C HIS A 82 4.79 -4.55 1.62
N LEU A 83 4.11 -3.61 0.97
CA LEU A 83 3.04 -3.91 0.03
C LEU A 83 3.52 -3.57 -1.38
N CYS A 84 3.59 -4.55 -2.28
CA CYS A 84 4.04 -4.36 -3.65
C CYS A 84 2.91 -4.67 -4.61
N PHE A 85 2.54 -3.67 -5.40
CA PHE A 85 1.53 -3.79 -6.45
C PHE A 85 2.17 -3.44 -7.79
N GLY A 86 1.97 -4.25 -8.81
CA GLY A 86 2.49 -3.90 -10.13
C GLY A 86 1.76 -4.54 -11.29
N ILE A 87 1.93 -3.90 -12.44
CA ILE A 87 1.55 -4.42 -13.75
C ILE A 87 2.78 -4.23 -14.63
N LEU A 88 3.49 -5.32 -14.93
CA LEU A 88 4.66 -5.30 -15.79
C LEU A 88 4.31 -5.22 -17.29
N PRO A 89 3.22 -5.82 -17.79
CA PRO A 89 2.80 -5.65 -19.18
C PRO A 89 2.48 -4.20 -19.56
N ARG A 90 2.41 -3.92 -20.87
CA ARG A 90 2.12 -2.57 -21.40
C ARG A 90 0.68 -2.13 -21.18
N GLU A 91 -0.22 -3.09 -21.01
CA GLU A 91 -1.65 -2.89 -20.82
C GLU A 91 -2.13 -3.80 -19.71
N GLY A 92 -3.11 -3.34 -18.93
CA GLY A 92 -3.65 -4.14 -17.84
C GLY A 92 -4.64 -3.37 -16.97
N LEU A 93 -5.44 -4.13 -16.24
CA LEU A 93 -6.34 -3.62 -15.20
C LEU A 93 -5.97 -4.32 -13.89
N GLN A 94 -5.85 -3.54 -12.83
CA GLN A 94 -5.72 -4.04 -11.46
C GLN A 94 -6.68 -3.28 -10.56
N GLU A 95 -7.63 -4.01 -9.99
CA GLU A 95 -8.61 -3.50 -9.04
C GLU A 95 -8.36 -4.09 -7.65
N ILE A 96 -8.01 -3.24 -6.70
CA ILE A 96 -7.68 -3.64 -5.34
C ILE A 96 -8.80 -3.20 -4.41
N ILE A 97 -9.40 -4.16 -3.70
CA ILE A 97 -10.25 -3.87 -2.54
C ILE A 97 -9.43 -4.13 -1.29
N LEU A 98 -9.12 -3.08 -0.53
CA LEU A 98 -8.27 -3.17 0.64
C LEU A 98 -9.08 -2.89 1.91
N LYS A 99 -9.05 -3.82 2.87
CA LYS A 99 -9.58 -3.60 4.21
C LYS A 99 -8.46 -3.62 5.23
N VAL A 100 -8.25 -2.51 5.91
CA VAL A 100 -7.26 -2.37 6.98
C VAL A 100 -7.99 -2.25 8.31
N ASN A 101 -7.59 -3.05 9.29
CA ASN A 101 -7.97 -2.87 10.69
C ASN A 101 -6.69 -2.81 11.52
N SER A 102 -6.34 -1.62 11.99
CA SER A 102 -5.23 -1.40 12.91
C SER A 102 -5.79 -1.23 14.31
N GLN A 103 -5.79 -2.28 15.13
CA GLN A 103 -6.52 -2.28 16.40
C GLN A 103 -5.91 -1.35 17.46
N ASP A 104 -6.63 -1.14 18.56
CA ASP A 104 -6.24 -0.23 19.65
C ASP A 104 -4.79 -0.41 20.12
N ASN A 105 -4.10 0.70 20.36
CA ASN A 105 -2.72 0.79 20.85
C ASN A 105 -1.66 0.14 19.93
N SER A 106 -2.02 -0.23 18.69
CA SER A 106 -1.07 -0.78 17.73
C SER A 106 -0.21 0.31 17.07
N GLU A 107 0.97 -0.08 16.58
CA GLU A 107 1.89 0.82 15.87
C GLU A 107 2.52 0.07 14.69
N VAL A 108 2.32 0.60 13.47
CA VAL A 108 2.83 0.01 12.24
C VAL A 108 3.34 1.07 11.27
N ASN A 109 4.40 0.71 10.54
CA ASN A 109 4.87 1.44 9.37
C ASN A 109 4.67 0.55 8.15
N VAL A 110 3.98 1.06 7.14
CA VAL A 110 3.70 0.38 5.87
C VAL A 110 4.41 1.14 4.76
N ILE A 111 5.14 0.40 3.93
CA ILE A 111 5.79 0.92 2.74
C ILE A 111 5.16 0.21 1.53
N ALA A 112 4.42 0.97 0.74
CA ALA A 112 3.85 0.52 -0.51
C ALA A 112 4.75 0.90 -1.70
N HIS A 113 4.93 -0.04 -2.61
CA HIS A 113 5.65 0.15 -3.87
C HIS A 113 4.72 -0.20 -5.04
N CYS A 114 4.43 0.80 -5.86
CA CYS A 114 3.53 0.68 -7.00
C CYS A 114 4.35 0.78 -8.30
N ILE A 115 4.44 -0.33 -9.06
CA ILE A 115 5.47 -0.53 -10.11
C ILE A 115 4.80 -0.78 -11.47
N PHE A 116 4.95 0.17 -12.40
CA PHE A 116 4.30 0.18 -13.71
C PHE A 116 5.28 0.60 -14.83
N PRO A 117 6.36 -0.18 -15.06
CA PRO A 117 7.51 0.22 -15.87
C PRO A 117 7.17 0.48 -17.34
N ASN A 118 6.18 -0.23 -17.87
CA ASN A 118 5.90 -0.30 -19.30
C ASN A 118 4.54 0.28 -19.67
N ALA A 119 3.88 1.01 -18.77
CA ALA A 119 2.47 1.36 -18.87
C ALA A 119 2.13 2.27 -20.07
N ILE A 120 1.36 1.74 -21.02
CA ILE A 120 0.79 2.48 -22.16
C ILE A 120 -0.72 2.58 -22.03
N LYS A 121 -1.37 1.54 -21.52
CA LYS A 121 -2.80 1.53 -21.22
C LYS A 121 -3.06 0.70 -19.97
N VAL A 122 -2.62 1.21 -18.84
CA VAL A 122 -2.77 0.56 -17.53
C VAL A 122 -3.79 1.34 -16.69
N ILE A 123 -4.67 0.62 -16.02
CA ILE A 123 -5.58 1.19 -15.02
C ILE A 123 -5.32 0.48 -13.70
N HIS A 124 -4.91 1.25 -12.70
CA HIS A 124 -4.71 0.80 -11.33
C HIS A 124 -5.72 1.51 -10.43
N LYS A 125 -6.67 0.75 -9.88
CA LYS A 125 -7.69 1.26 -8.96
C LYS A 125 -7.52 0.62 -7.60
N MET A 126 -7.72 1.44 -6.58
CA MET A 126 -7.83 0.96 -5.20
C MET A 126 -9.10 1.52 -4.58
N ASP A 127 -9.81 0.68 -3.84
CA ASP A 127 -10.89 1.07 -2.94
C ASP A 127 -10.55 0.53 -1.55
N ALA A 128 -10.20 1.43 -0.64
CA ALA A 128 -9.70 1.12 0.69
C ALA A 128 -10.65 1.55 1.80
N ASP A 129 -10.91 0.65 2.75
CA ASP A 129 -11.58 0.94 4.01
C ASP A 129 -10.59 0.70 5.16
N ILE A 130 -10.20 1.78 5.83
CA ILE A 130 -9.11 1.80 6.80
C ILE A 130 -9.65 2.21 8.16
N GLU A 131 -9.66 1.28 9.11
CA GLU A 131 -10.03 1.52 10.49
C GLU A 131 -8.78 1.53 11.37
N ILE A 132 -8.56 2.62 12.11
CA ILE A 132 -7.44 2.78 13.03
C ILE A 132 -8.01 3.00 14.43
N GLY A 133 -7.74 2.06 15.33
CA GLY A 133 -8.25 2.03 16.70
C GLY A 133 -7.66 3.11 17.61
N ASN A 134 -8.13 3.13 18.85
CA ASN A 134 -7.76 4.16 19.83
C ASN A 134 -6.26 4.10 20.16
N ASN A 135 -5.61 5.27 20.25
CA ASN A 135 -4.18 5.42 20.48
C ASN A 135 -3.28 4.64 19.51
N ALA A 136 -3.80 4.17 18.38
CA ALA A 136 -3.01 3.45 17.38
C ALA A 136 -2.28 4.42 16.46
N LYS A 137 -1.14 3.99 15.91
CA LYS A 137 -0.35 4.75 14.94
C LYS A 137 -0.18 3.95 13.65
N PHE A 138 -0.63 4.53 12.56
CA PHE A 138 -0.53 3.93 11.24
C PHE A 138 0.17 4.90 10.30
N ASN A 139 1.40 4.56 9.91
CA ASN A 139 2.15 5.32 8.92
C ASN A 139 2.14 4.55 7.60
N TYR A 140 1.66 5.17 6.54
CA TYR A 140 1.65 4.63 5.19
C TYR A 140 2.48 5.51 4.27
N LYS A 141 3.50 4.91 3.63
CA LYS A 141 4.35 5.56 2.64
C LYS A 141 4.26 4.81 1.33
N GLU A 142 3.74 5.47 0.32
CA GLU A 142 3.60 4.95 -1.01
C GLU A 142 4.61 5.59 -1.95
N THR A 143 5.33 4.75 -2.68
CA THR A 143 6.27 5.15 -3.72
C THR A 143 5.88 4.53 -5.05
N HIS A 144 5.68 5.37 -6.04
CA HIS A 144 5.32 5.02 -7.40
C HIS A 144 6.53 5.05 -8.31
N TYR A 145 6.65 4.02 -9.13
CA TYR A 145 7.58 3.93 -10.23
C TYR A 145 6.83 3.66 -11.53
N HIS A 146 6.93 4.57 -12.47
CA HIS A 146 6.18 4.54 -13.71
C HIS A 146 7.13 4.58 -14.92
N GLY A 147 6.66 4.07 -16.06
CA GLY A 147 7.27 4.36 -17.34
C GLY A 147 7.05 5.80 -17.80
N ASP A 148 7.80 6.23 -18.81
CA ASP A 148 7.79 7.62 -19.29
C ASP A 148 6.57 7.96 -20.17
N SER A 149 5.85 6.96 -20.67
CA SER A 149 4.73 7.13 -21.61
C SER A 149 3.51 7.84 -21.03
N GLY A 150 3.35 7.87 -19.70
CA GLY A 150 2.16 8.43 -19.04
C GLY A 150 0.87 7.68 -19.35
N GLY A 151 0.96 6.43 -19.80
CA GLY A 151 -0.18 5.60 -20.20
C GLY A 151 -0.83 4.85 -19.04
N ILE A 152 -0.84 5.46 -17.85
CA ILE A 152 -1.43 4.89 -16.64
C ILE A 152 -2.50 5.81 -16.07
N GLU A 153 -3.56 5.22 -15.55
CA GLU A 153 -4.54 5.86 -14.69
C GLU A 153 -4.42 5.27 -13.28
N VAL A 154 -4.12 6.12 -12.31
CA VAL A 154 -4.03 5.77 -10.89
C VAL A 154 -5.23 6.39 -10.17
N ILE A 155 -6.13 5.54 -9.66
CA ILE A 155 -7.43 5.95 -9.10
C ILE A 155 -7.56 5.36 -7.69
N PRO A 156 -6.86 5.92 -6.68
CA PRO A 156 -6.97 5.43 -5.31
C PRO A 156 -8.11 6.13 -4.59
N LYS A 157 -9.03 5.33 -4.05
CA LYS A 157 -10.09 5.74 -3.16
C LYS A 157 -9.85 5.18 -1.78
N ALA A 158 -10.01 6.00 -0.74
CA ALA A 158 -9.88 5.52 0.63
C ALA A 158 -10.86 6.22 1.57
N ARG A 159 -11.50 5.43 2.42
CA ARG A 159 -12.19 5.89 3.62
C ARG A 159 -11.36 5.51 4.83
N VAL A 160 -10.98 6.50 5.64
CA VAL A 160 -10.16 6.31 6.83
C VAL A 160 -10.93 6.74 8.07
N THR A 161 -11.07 5.87 9.06
CA THR A 161 -11.71 6.16 10.35
C THR A 161 -10.69 6.05 11.48
N LEU A 162 -10.58 7.10 12.29
CA LEU A 162 -9.63 7.21 13.39
C LEU A 162 -10.35 7.14 14.74
N GLY A 163 -9.87 6.28 15.64
CA GLY A 163 -10.26 6.24 17.04
C GLY A 163 -9.71 7.42 17.84
N GLU A 164 -10.05 7.49 19.13
CA GLU A 164 -9.56 8.54 20.03
C GLU A 164 -8.02 8.51 20.08
N LYS A 165 -7.37 9.67 19.91
CA LYS A 165 -5.90 9.82 19.94
C LYS A 165 -5.13 8.96 18.93
N ALA A 166 -5.81 8.41 17.92
CA ALA A 166 -5.16 7.72 16.82
C ALA A 166 -4.34 8.69 15.97
N LEU A 167 -3.25 8.19 15.38
CA LEU A 167 -2.41 8.92 14.44
C LEU A 167 -2.37 8.18 13.10
N TYR A 168 -2.68 8.92 12.04
CA TYR A 168 -2.55 8.44 10.67
C TYR A 168 -1.66 9.39 9.88
N GLU A 169 -0.64 8.83 9.25
CA GLU A 169 0.24 9.55 8.33
C GLU A 169 0.19 8.85 6.98
N ASN A 170 -0.06 9.61 5.92
CA ASN A 170 -0.05 9.12 4.55
C ASN A 170 0.93 9.95 3.72
N THR A 171 1.83 9.30 3.00
CA THR A 171 2.72 9.93 2.02
C THR A 171 2.56 9.24 0.68
N PHE A 172 2.31 10.02 -0.37
CA PHE A 172 2.35 9.58 -1.75
C PHE A 172 3.57 10.21 -2.43
N SER A 173 4.37 9.43 -3.14
CA SER A 173 5.52 9.93 -3.89
C SER A 173 5.63 9.26 -5.25
N LEU A 174 5.76 10.05 -6.31
CA LEU A 174 6.17 9.55 -7.62
C LEU A 174 7.68 9.70 -7.73
N ALA A 175 8.40 8.59 -7.64
CA ALA A 175 9.86 8.60 -7.67
C ALA A 175 10.40 8.76 -9.10
N GLN A 176 9.71 8.19 -10.09
CA GLN A 176 10.13 8.22 -11.49
C GLN A 176 8.96 8.03 -12.45
N GLY A 177 9.11 8.62 -13.64
CA GLY A 177 8.21 8.45 -14.78
C GLY A 177 7.02 9.39 -14.73
N CYS A 178 5.98 9.04 -15.50
CA CYS A 178 4.80 9.87 -15.67
C CYS A 178 3.55 9.15 -15.14
N VAL A 179 2.79 9.83 -14.28
CA VAL A 179 1.53 9.28 -13.73
C VAL A 179 0.39 9.22 -14.74
N GLY A 180 0.46 9.96 -15.84
CA GLY A 180 -0.66 10.08 -16.77
C GLY A 180 -1.83 10.79 -16.09
N LYS A 181 -2.81 10.01 -15.63
CA LYS A 181 -3.95 10.51 -14.86
C LYS A 181 -3.89 10.01 -13.41
N LEU A 182 -4.05 10.94 -12.47
CA LEU A 182 -4.19 10.67 -11.05
C LEU A 182 -5.54 11.21 -10.57
N ASP A 183 -6.38 10.34 -10.02
CA ASP A 183 -7.69 10.69 -9.45
C ASP A 183 -7.75 10.19 -8.01
N PHE A 184 -7.31 11.06 -7.09
CA PHE A 184 -7.06 10.73 -5.68
C PHE A 184 -8.23 11.18 -4.81
N ASP A 185 -8.92 10.24 -4.17
CA ASP A 185 -10.20 10.46 -3.48
C ASP A 185 -10.18 9.87 -2.07
N TYR A 186 -9.80 10.67 -1.07
CA TYR A 186 -9.60 10.21 0.30
C TYR A 186 -10.51 10.97 1.27
N GLU A 187 -11.28 10.22 2.05
CA GLU A 187 -12.13 10.73 3.13
C GLU A 187 -11.56 10.29 4.48
N ILE A 188 -11.38 11.23 5.41
CA ILE A 188 -10.83 10.95 6.75
C ILE A 188 -11.83 11.40 7.82
N PHE A 189 -12.21 10.47 8.68
CA PHE A 189 -13.17 10.65 9.77
C PHE A 189 -12.45 10.50 11.12
N CYS A 190 -12.35 11.59 11.88
CA CYS A 190 -11.76 11.58 13.20
C CYS A 190 -12.80 11.33 14.29
N GLY A 191 -12.52 10.40 15.21
CA GLY A 191 -13.29 10.19 16.42
C GLY A 191 -13.30 11.42 17.34
N ALA A 192 -14.27 11.47 18.26
CA ALA A 192 -14.41 12.59 19.18
C ALA A 192 -13.14 12.81 20.01
N ILE A 193 -12.67 14.05 20.04
CA ILE A 193 -11.50 14.44 20.82
C ILE A 193 -11.98 14.65 22.25
N GLY A 194 -11.50 13.83 23.18
CA GLY A 194 -11.72 14.05 24.61
C GLY A 194 -11.20 15.43 25.00
N SER A 195 -12.13 16.36 25.23
CA SER A 195 -11.84 17.72 25.66
C SER A 195 -11.28 17.70 27.08
N ASN A 196 -10.01 18.09 27.24
CA ASN A 196 -9.57 18.79 28.44
C ASN A 196 -8.34 19.70 28.27
N ASP A 197 -7.73 19.80 27.09
CA ASP A 197 -6.81 20.91 26.78
C ASP A 197 -6.99 21.30 25.29
N GLY A 198 -7.62 22.46 25.08
CA GLY A 198 -8.07 22.97 23.79
C GLY A 198 -6.97 23.49 22.87
N GLU A 199 -5.95 22.68 22.56
CA GLU A 199 -4.88 23.06 21.64
C GLU A 199 -4.49 22.01 20.59
N PHE A 200 -4.81 20.71 20.77
CA PHE A 200 -4.30 19.69 19.84
C PHE A 200 -5.11 19.53 18.54
N CYS A 201 -6.35 20.03 18.48
CA CYS A 201 -7.17 19.99 17.26
C CYS A 201 -7.08 21.28 16.41
N ARG A 202 -6.23 22.24 16.78
CA ARG A 202 -6.03 23.47 16.01
C ARG A 202 -4.78 23.46 15.14
N ASP A 203 -3.91 22.48 15.34
CA ASP A 203 -2.78 22.28 14.46
C ASP A 203 -3.24 21.48 13.25
N ARG A 204 -3.28 22.12 12.08
CA ARG A 204 -3.70 21.55 10.79
C ARG A 204 -2.68 20.53 10.29
N ARG A 205 -2.36 19.52 11.09
CA ARG A 205 -1.46 18.41 10.73
C ARG A 205 -2.19 17.16 10.27
N CYS A 206 -3.52 17.18 10.19
CA CYS A 206 -4.30 16.25 9.37
C CYS A 206 -4.38 16.75 7.91
N PHE A 207 -3.26 17.10 7.28
CA PHE A 207 -3.11 17.12 5.82
C PHE A 207 -1.65 17.42 5.51
N ILE A 208 -0.87 16.36 5.26
CA ILE A 208 0.36 16.46 4.49
C ILE A 208 0.31 15.34 3.44
N ALA A 209 -0.55 15.50 2.43
CA ALA A 209 -0.26 14.95 1.12
C ALA A 209 0.90 15.78 0.54
N LEU A 210 2.14 15.51 0.98
CA LEU A 210 3.33 16.04 0.32
C LEU A 210 3.51 15.27 -0.99
N VAL A 211 2.79 15.69 -2.03
CA VAL A 211 3.24 15.44 -3.40
C VAL A 211 4.48 16.32 -3.56
N LYS A 212 5.67 15.77 -3.24
CA LYS A 212 6.94 16.42 -3.60
C LYS A 212 7.23 16.05 -5.06
N PRO A 213 7.05 16.95 -6.04
CA PRO A 213 7.69 16.75 -7.32
C PRO A 213 9.20 16.75 -7.09
N ILE A 214 9.85 15.64 -7.39
CA ILE A 214 11.30 15.61 -7.54
C ILE A 214 11.55 16.16 -8.94
N TYR A 215 11.99 17.41 -9.03
CA TYR A 215 12.47 18.05 -10.26
C TYR A 215 13.90 17.62 -10.56
#